data_AF-A0A812VLL2-F1
#
_entry.id   AF-A0A812VLL2-F1
#
_cell.length_a   1.000
_cell.length_b   1.000
_cell.length_c   1.000
_cell.angle_alpha   90.00
_cell.angle_beta   90.00
_cell.angle_gamma   90.00
#
_symmetry.space_group_name_H-M   'P 1'
#
loop_
_entity.id
_entity.type
_entity.pdbx_description
1 polymer ?
#
loop_
_entity_poly.entity_id
_entity_poly.type
_entity_poly.pdbx_seq_one_letter_code
_entity_poly.pdbx_strand_id
1 'polypeptide(L)'
;MDPRAMSAEELRAEIEATRRRAEAEEARLRELQAEIDQARERQRLRDELRHMQRRLEHAEDRNESAIQFRGRIDNDEVTSHPPPSIPAHRKQPVMHASGGESAKFDDMVAKGEYVWRIEGFSWVPCALEQNVLSCEYEDPPCACAHSQFQLGNQNIHFIYSPWADQLCQQHHGSLAIVLNTQEYVALRYRIYVKARSGQFVQWGETRDVVHRGDCSAFGPDVHWPGHPPASLGIFGLSHEELLRSEWVQDDTLTVKFELQVRPDQCETRQRWSLATEVPEPTILKDTRALLEQGTGSDVRFMVQDEVIQAHSQILCARSEVFRKQLTAGMQESLSRVIVIEDCDVGTFKTFLQFLYTDRFPEVKDFVAAATSSNDEAEHGSPKVSGVQALLGISHKYQVTRLQLWCEAMLSDEISIEQVCGILYQAHLLQAKQLEKACLSFIKDHASQVLTLPAYGDLVKKWPQISLKVHLYTAGVSEAEALAAIDALEKPPEQQSVQATE
;
A
#
# COMPACT_ATOMS: atom_id res chain seq x y z
N MET A 1 5.75 52.45 23.75
CA MET A 1 5.59 53.62 24.65
C MET A 1 4.11 53.92 24.80
N ASP A 2 3.67 54.48 25.91
CA ASP A 2 2.28 54.94 26.05
C ASP A 2 2.06 56.15 25.11
N PRO A 3 1.20 56.05 24.08
CA PRO A 3 0.98 57.13 23.12
C PRO A 3 0.44 58.42 23.74
N ARG A 4 -0.07 58.36 24.99
CA ARG A 4 -0.57 59.53 25.72
C ARG A 4 0.54 60.43 26.28
N ALA A 5 1.78 59.95 26.33
CA ALA A 5 2.94 60.67 26.84
C ALA A 5 3.84 61.25 25.75
N MET A 6 3.52 61.01 24.47
CA MET A 6 4.33 61.43 23.32
C MET A 6 3.91 62.81 22.82
N SER A 7 4.87 63.61 22.38
CA SER A 7 4.60 64.88 21.72
C SER A 7 3.96 64.67 20.33
N ALA A 8 3.32 65.70 19.79
CA ALA A 8 2.70 65.62 18.46
C ALA A 8 3.71 65.31 17.34
N GLU A 9 4.97 65.71 17.49
CA GLU A 9 6.04 65.40 16.54
C GLU A 9 6.49 63.93 16.64
N GLU A 10 6.62 63.42 17.86
CA GLU A 10 6.96 62.01 18.11
C GLU A 10 5.85 61.07 17.61
N LEU A 11 4.58 61.43 17.79
CA LEU A 11 3.46 60.66 17.25
C LEU A 11 3.44 60.65 15.72
N ARG A 12 3.73 61.77 15.07
CA ARG A 12 3.84 61.83 13.60
C ARG A 12 4.98 60.96 13.08
N ALA A 13 6.14 61.01 13.74
CA ALA A 13 7.28 60.19 13.38
C ALA A 13 7.00 58.69 13.55
N GLU A 14 6.35 58.29 14.66
CA GLU A 14 5.99 56.88 14.91
C GLU A 14 4.92 56.38 13.94
N ILE A 15 3.92 57.20 13.58
CA ILE A 15 2.93 56.86 12.56
C ILE A 15 3.61 56.65 11.20
N GLU A 16 4.54 57.54 10.81
CA GLU A 16 5.24 57.42 9.54
C GLU A 16 6.18 56.20 9.53
N ALA A 17 6.88 55.92 10.63
CA ALA A 17 7.70 54.73 10.77
C ALA A 17 6.86 53.44 10.72
N THR A 18 5.70 53.42 11.38
CA THR A 18 4.77 52.29 11.37
C THR A 18 4.19 52.08 9.98
N ARG A 19 3.82 53.15 9.27
CA ARG A 19 3.34 53.09 7.88
C ARG A 19 4.40 52.50 6.95
N ARG A 20 5.66 52.94 7.04
CA ARG A 20 6.76 52.38 6.25
C ARG A 20 6.99 50.89 6.55
N ARG A 21 6.85 50.47 7.82
CA ARG A 21 6.92 49.04 8.18
C ARG A 21 5.76 48.25 7.57
N ALA A 22 4.55 48.79 7.61
CA ALA A 22 3.38 48.14 6.99
C ALA A 22 3.54 48.01 5.47
N GLU A 23 3.98 49.08 4.79
CA GLU A 23 4.25 49.07 3.35
C GLU A 23 5.36 48.07 2.96
N ALA A 24 6.38 47.92 3.80
CA ALA A 24 7.45 46.92 3.61
C ALA A 24 6.95 45.47 3.78
N GLU A 25 6.11 45.20 4.78
CA GLU A 25 5.51 43.87 4.97
C GLU A 25 4.52 43.52 3.85
N GLU A 26 3.73 44.48 3.35
CA GLU A 26 2.88 44.26 2.18
C GLU A 26 3.70 43.95 0.92
N ALA A 27 4.85 44.61 0.73
CA ALA A 27 5.76 44.30 -0.38
C ALA A 27 6.34 42.88 -0.25
N ARG A 28 6.76 42.49 0.95
CA ARG A 28 7.26 41.14 1.25
C ARG A 28 6.21 40.07 0.99
N LEU A 29 4.95 40.32 1.34
CA LEU A 29 3.85 39.39 1.08
C LEU A 29 3.62 39.20 -0.43
N ARG A 30 3.75 40.27 -1.24
CA ARG A 30 3.64 40.18 -2.71
C ARG A 30 4.78 39.34 -3.31
N GLU A 31 6.00 39.49 -2.80
CA GLU A 31 7.14 38.65 -3.23
C GLU A 31 6.92 37.18 -2.87
N LEU A 32 6.48 36.90 -1.63
CA LEU A 32 6.18 35.53 -1.20
C LEU A 32 5.06 34.89 -2.02
N GLN A 33 4.02 35.67 -2.36
CA GLN A 33 2.94 35.19 -3.23
C GLN A 33 3.46 34.82 -4.63
N ALA A 34 4.34 35.65 -5.21
CA ALA A 34 4.96 35.34 -6.49
C ALA A 34 5.84 34.07 -6.44
N GLU A 35 6.56 33.84 -5.33
CA GLU A 35 7.33 32.60 -5.13
C GLU A 35 6.42 31.37 -5.00
N ILE A 36 5.29 31.49 -4.30
CA ILE A 36 4.29 30.43 -4.18
C ILE A 36 3.70 30.10 -5.55
N ASP A 37 3.37 31.11 -6.35
CA ASP A 37 2.81 30.91 -7.69
C ASP A 37 3.85 30.23 -8.61
N GLN A 38 5.12 30.60 -8.53
CA GLN A 38 6.20 29.89 -9.23
C GLN A 38 6.39 28.45 -8.74
N ALA A 39 6.24 28.20 -7.43
CA ALA A 39 6.34 26.86 -6.88
C ALA A 39 5.18 25.97 -7.34
N ARG A 40 3.97 26.51 -7.40
CA ARG A 40 2.78 25.83 -7.96
C ARG A 40 2.96 25.49 -9.43
N GLU A 41 3.48 26.42 -10.23
CA GLU A 41 3.74 26.17 -11.65
C GLU A 41 4.83 25.09 -11.86
N ARG A 42 5.91 25.11 -11.06
CA ARG A 42 6.91 24.02 -11.08
C ARG A 42 6.31 22.66 -10.73
N GLN A 43 5.40 22.62 -9.76
CA GLN A 43 4.73 21.38 -9.37
C GLN A 43 3.84 20.87 -10.50
N ARG A 44 3.02 21.75 -11.08
CA ARG A 44 2.19 21.44 -12.26
C ARG A 44 3.01 20.87 -13.42
N LEU A 45 4.14 21.50 -13.75
CA LEU A 45 5.02 21.05 -14.82
C LEU A 45 5.66 19.68 -14.52
N ARG A 46 6.00 19.40 -13.25
CA ARG A 46 6.48 18.06 -12.85
C ARG A 46 5.40 17.01 -13.00
N ASP A 47 4.16 17.34 -12.69
CA ASP A 47 3.02 16.42 -12.81
C ASP A 47 2.71 16.13 -14.26
N GLU A 48 2.74 17.15 -15.12
CA GLU A 48 2.60 17.02 -16.56
C GLU A 48 3.73 16.16 -17.16
N LEU A 49 4.98 16.37 -16.73
CA LEU A 49 6.11 15.56 -17.15
C LEU A 49 5.94 14.09 -16.73
N ARG A 50 5.53 13.82 -15.48
CA ARG A 50 5.24 12.46 -14.99
C ARG A 50 4.10 11.80 -15.78
N HIS A 51 3.09 12.58 -16.17
CA HIS A 51 2.00 12.07 -17.01
C HIS A 51 2.48 11.72 -18.43
N MET A 52 3.27 12.60 -19.05
CA MET A 52 3.84 12.37 -20.37
C MET A 52 4.82 11.18 -20.41
N GLN A 53 5.64 11.01 -19.37
CA GLN A 53 6.54 9.86 -19.24
C GLN A 53 5.78 8.54 -19.15
N ARG A 54 4.72 8.46 -18.33
CA ARG A 54 3.86 7.27 -18.24
C ARG A 54 3.16 6.94 -19.56
N ARG A 55 2.72 7.96 -20.31
CA ARG A 55 2.15 7.79 -21.65
C ARG A 55 3.16 7.23 -22.64
N LEU A 56 4.41 7.69 -22.57
CA LEU A 56 5.49 7.18 -23.41
C LEU A 56 5.77 5.71 -23.09
N GLU A 57 5.95 5.37 -21.82
CA GLU A 57 6.17 4.00 -21.34
C GLU A 57 5.07 3.04 -21.82
N HIS A 58 3.80 3.41 -21.65
CA HIS A 58 2.68 2.61 -22.16
C HIS A 58 2.67 2.45 -23.68
N ALA A 59 3.12 3.47 -24.43
CA ALA A 59 3.22 3.38 -25.88
C ALA A 59 4.38 2.46 -26.29
N GLU A 60 5.50 2.51 -25.57
CA GLU A 60 6.66 1.63 -25.74
C GLU A 60 6.28 0.17 -25.48
N ASP A 61 5.59 -0.13 -24.37
CA ASP A 61 5.11 -1.48 -24.04
C ASP A 61 4.18 -2.06 -25.11
N ARG A 62 3.26 -1.24 -25.64
CA ARG A 62 2.37 -1.65 -26.74
C ARG A 62 3.13 -1.93 -28.01
N ASN A 63 4.11 -1.08 -28.34
CA ASN A 63 4.95 -1.28 -29.52
C ASN A 63 5.78 -2.55 -29.37
N GLU A 64 6.35 -2.81 -28.20
CA GLU A 64 7.11 -4.02 -27.90
C GLU A 64 6.22 -5.27 -28.01
N SER A 65 5.02 -5.23 -27.42
CA SER A 65 4.04 -6.32 -27.53
C SER A 65 3.65 -6.61 -28.98
N ALA A 66 3.49 -5.57 -29.81
CA ALA A 66 3.20 -5.72 -31.23
C ALA A 66 4.38 -6.31 -32.02
N ILE A 67 5.62 -5.93 -31.68
CA ILE A 67 6.85 -6.52 -32.25
C ILE A 67 6.95 -7.99 -31.88
N GLN A 68 6.74 -8.34 -30.61
CA GLN A 68 6.75 -9.73 -30.15
C GLN A 68 5.65 -10.55 -30.84
N PHE A 69 4.44 -10.02 -30.96
CA PHE A 69 3.35 -10.68 -31.66
C PHE A 69 3.66 -10.91 -33.15
N ARG A 70 4.28 -9.93 -33.83
CA ARG A 70 4.76 -10.12 -35.21
C ARG A 70 5.82 -11.21 -35.29
N GLY A 71 6.77 -11.25 -34.35
CA GLY A 71 7.78 -12.31 -34.27
C GLY A 71 7.18 -13.70 -34.09
N ARG A 72 6.12 -13.83 -33.29
CA ARG A 72 5.37 -15.09 -33.14
C ARG A 72 4.65 -15.51 -34.42
N ILE A 73 4.19 -14.57 -35.23
CA ILE A 73 3.65 -14.85 -36.56
C ILE A 73 4.77 -15.32 -37.50
N ASP A 74 5.90 -14.61 -37.54
CA ASP A 74 7.06 -14.95 -38.39
C ASP A 74 7.68 -16.31 -38.02
N ASN A 75 7.58 -16.72 -36.74
CA ASN A 75 8.05 -18.01 -36.23
C ASN A 75 7.00 -19.14 -36.31
N ASP A 76 5.86 -18.93 -36.96
CA ASP A 76 4.74 -19.88 -37.08
C ASP A 76 4.21 -20.41 -35.71
N GLU A 77 4.41 -19.67 -34.62
CA GLU A 77 3.93 -20.02 -33.26
C GLU A 77 2.43 -19.69 -33.06
N VAL A 78 1.84 -18.96 -34.01
CA VAL A 78 0.41 -18.65 -34.06
C VAL A 78 -0.27 -19.67 -34.95
N THR A 79 -0.72 -20.78 -34.38
CA THR A 79 -1.47 -21.81 -35.13
C THR A 79 -2.89 -21.35 -35.44
N SER A 80 -3.20 -21.28 -36.74
CA SER A 80 -4.57 -21.27 -37.24
C SER A 80 -5.11 -22.70 -37.21
N HIS A 81 -6.16 -22.96 -36.45
CA HIS A 81 -6.92 -24.20 -36.65
C HIS A 81 -7.64 -24.11 -38.00
N PRO A 82 -7.45 -25.07 -38.93
CA PRO A 82 -8.30 -25.16 -40.11
C PRO A 82 -9.62 -25.85 -39.75
N PRO A 83 -10.72 -25.60 -40.47
CA PRO A 83 -11.97 -26.34 -40.28
C PRO A 83 -11.81 -27.79 -40.77
N PRO A 84 -12.60 -28.75 -40.24
CA PRO A 84 -12.48 -30.16 -40.62
C PRO A 84 -12.83 -30.40 -42.09
N SER A 85 -12.09 -31.32 -42.72
CA SER A 85 -12.11 -31.68 -44.13
C SER A 85 -13.41 -32.32 -44.62
N ILE A 86 -13.87 -31.89 -45.81
CA ILE A 86 -15.00 -32.44 -46.58
C ILE A 86 -14.50 -33.63 -47.43
N PRO A 87 -15.19 -34.80 -47.43
CA PRO A 87 -14.94 -35.86 -48.41
C PRO A 87 -15.62 -35.56 -49.77
N ALA A 88 -14.96 -35.96 -50.86
CA ALA A 88 -15.36 -35.68 -52.24
C ALA A 88 -16.64 -36.40 -52.72
N HIS A 89 -17.31 -35.73 -53.69
CA HIS A 89 -18.44 -36.13 -54.55
C HIS A 89 -19.84 -36.12 -53.88
N ARG A 90 -20.93 -35.64 -54.48
CA ARG A 90 -21.32 -35.46 -55.88
C ARG A 90 -22.55 -34.53 -55.94
N LYS A 91 -22.62 -33.72 -57.01
CA LYS A 91 -23.78 -32.97 -57.58
C LYS A 91 -24.53 -32.00 -56.65
N GLN A 92 -24.49 -30.71 -56.99
CA GLN A 92 -25.36 -29.68 -56.41
C GLN A 92 -26.85 -29.97 -56.69
N PRO A 93 -27.72 -29.93 -55.67
CA PRO A 93 -29.09 -29.48 -55.80
C PRO A 93 -29.26 -28.12 -55.11
N VAL A 94 -29.99 -27.24 -55.78
CA VAL A 94 -30.48 -25.98 -55.22
C VAL A 94 -31.26 -26.28 -53.93
N MET A 95 -30.82 -25.75 -52.79
CA MET A 95 -31.59 -25.78 -51.54
C MET A 95 -32.04 -24.36 -51.20
N HIS A 96 -33.37 -24.17 -51.17
CA HIS A 96 -33.99 -23.04 -50.51
C HIS A 96 -33.65 -23.11 -49.02
N ALA A 97 -33.01 -22.08 -48.48
CA ALA A 97 -32.78 -21.97 -47.05
C ALA A 97 -34.09 -21.59 -46.36
N SER A 98 -34.76 -22.57 -45.77
CA SER A 98 -35.75 -22.37 -44.71
C SER A 98 -35.13 -22.82 -43.40
N GLY A 99 -34.67 -21.88 -42.58
CA GLY A 99 -34.13 -22.15 -41.25
C GLY A 99 -33.31 -20.98 -40.72
N GLY A 100 -33.96 -20.02 -40.07
CA GLY A 100 -33.27 -19.03 -39.25
C GLY A 100 -33.14 -19.55 -37.82
N GLU A 101 -31.92 -19.81 -37.36
CA GLU A 101 -31.66 -20.00 -35.93
C GLU A 101 -31.52 -18.61 -35.27
N SER A 102 -32.28 -18.36 -34.20
CA SER A 102 -32.21 -17.11 -33.45
C SER A 102 -31.18 -17.21 -32.33
N ALA A 103 -30.14 -16.39 -32.36
CA ALA A 103 -29.23 -16.20 -31.23
C ALA A 103 -29.77 -15.08 -30.31
N LYS A 104 -29.99 -15.39 -29.03
CA LYS A 104 -30.48 -14.44 -28.03
C LYS A 104 -29.31 -13.85 -27.24
N PHE A 105 -29.16 -12.53 -27.30
CA PHE A 105 -28.08 -11.81 -26.60
C PHE A 105 -28.58 -11.07 -25.34
N ASP A 106 -29.87 -11.15 -25.03
CA ASP A 106 -30.53 -10.51 -23.89
C ASP A 106 -30.75 -11.44 -22.68
N ASP A 107 -30.52 -12.75 -22.84
CA ASP A 107 -30.76 -13.77 -21.80
C ASP A 107 -29.89 -13.60 -20.53
N MET A 108 -28.82 -12.79 -20.57
CA MET A 108 -27.92 -12.53 -19.43
C MET A 108 -27.70 -11.04 -19.14
N VAL A 109 -28.73 -10.22 -19.41
CA VAL A 109 -28.72 -8.79 -19.11
C VAL A 109 -29.45 -8.54 -17.79
N ALA A 110 -28.70 -8.06 -16.78
CA ALA A 110 -29.30 -7.51 -15.57
C ALA A 110 -29.87 -6.11 -15.85
N LYS A 111 -31.11 -5.85 -15.44
CA LYS A 111 -31.77 -4.56 -15.63
C LYS A 111 -32.05 -3.93 -14.27
N GLY A 112 -31.73 -2.65 -14.11
CA GLY A 112 -31.93 -1.91 -12.88
C GLY A 112 -32.39 -0.48 -13.15
N GLU A 113 -33.22 0.05 -12.26
CA GLU A 113 -33.58 1.46 -12.22
C GLU A 113 -33.14 2.03 -10.85
N TYR A 114 -32.46 3.17 -10.88
CA TYR A 114 -32.03 3.87 -9.67
C TYR A 114 -32.43 5.34 -9.73
N VAL A 115 -33.02 5.86 -8.65
CA VAL A 115 -33.39 7.28 -8.53
C VAL A 115 -32.54 7.91 -7.42
N TRP A 116 -31.72 8.87 -7.80
CA TRP A 116 -30.87 9.63 -6.89
C TRP A 116 -31.45 11.03 -6.66
N ARG A 117 -31.55 11.42 -5.39
CA ARG A 117 -31.94 12.77 -4.97
C ARG A 117 -30.76 13.45 -4.30
N ILE A 118 -30.35 14.59 -4.85
CA ILE A 118 -29.31 15.45 -4.27
C ILE A 118 -30.04 16.62 -3.61
N GLU A 119 -30.26 16.52 -2.30
CA GLU A 119 -30.95 17.54 -1.50
C GLU A 119 -29.95 18.58 -0.98
N GLY A 120 -30.39 19.84 -0.84
CA GLY A 120 -29.47 20.94 -0.54
C GLY A 120 -28.58 21.29 -1.75
N PHE A 121 -29.12 21.16 -2.96
CA PHE A 121 -28.37 21.24 -4.21
C PHE A 121 -27.60 22.57 -4.34
N SER A 122 -28.15 23.66 -3.83
CA SER A 122 -27.53 25.00 -3.78
C SER A 122 -26.24 25.06 -2.95
N TRP A 123 -26.08 24.17 -1.97
CA TRP A 123 -24.90 24.12 -1.10
C TRP A 123 -23.78 23.23 -1.66
N VAL A 124 -24.05 22.44 -2.69
CA VAL A 124 -23.13 21.42 -3.20
C VAL A 124 -21.74 21.98 -3.53
N PRO A 125 -21.57 23.08 -4.28
CA PRO A 125 -20.23 23.61 -4.56
C PRO A 125 -19.45 23.97 -3.28
N CYS A 126 -20.11 24.65 -2.35
CA CYS A 126 -19.49 25.10 -1.09
C CYS A 126 -19.15 23.91 -0.17
N ALA A 127 -20.03 22.92 -0.07
CA ALA A 127 -19.80 21.72 0.74
C ALA A 127 -18.63 20.88 0.17
N LEU A 128 -18.50 20.80 -1.15
CA LEU A 128 -17.40 20.07 -1.79
C LEU A 128 -16.07 20.82 -1.64
N GLU A 129 -16.05 22.15 -1.80
CA GLU A 129 -14.85 22.96 -1.53
C GLU A 129 -14.38 22.81 -0.07
N GLN A 130 -15.30 22.80 0.90
CA GLN A 130 -14.97 22.56 2.31
C GLN A 130 -14.33 21.18 2.52
N ASN A 131 -14.87 20.14 1.89
CA ASN A 131 -14.33 18.78 2.02
C ASN A 131 -12.90 18.70 1.47
N VAL A 132 -12.64 19.32 0.31
CA VAL A 132 -11.31 19.37 -0.31
C VAL A 132 -10.29 20.10 0.59
N LEU A 133 -10.70 21.20 1.26
CA LEU A 133 -9.83 21.93 2.18
C LEU A 133 -9.52 21.18 3.49
N SER A 134 -10.33 20.18 3.86
CA SER A 134 -10.19 19.41 5.11
C SER A 134 -9.38 18.12 4.98
N CYS A 135 -9.06 17.68 3.76
CA CYS A 135 -8.34 16.43 3.50
C CYS A 135 -6.85 16.71 3.23
N GLU A 136 -5.97 16.38 4.19
CA GLU A 136 -4.51 16.52 4.03
C GLU A 136 -3.81 15.27 3.43
N TYR A 137 -4.52 14.14 3.28
CA TYR A 137 -3.96 12.89 2.78
C TYR A 137 -4.98 12.09 1.95
N GLU A 138 -4.49 11.58 0.80
CA GLU A 138 -5.11 10.68 -0.20
C GLU A 138 -5.82 11.29 -1.43
N ASP A 139 -5.59 10.63 -2.57
CA ASP A 139 -5.98 11.00 -3.94
C ASP A 139 -7.09 10.03 -4.42
N PRO A 140 -8.22 10.47 -5.02
CA PRO A 140 -8.59 11.85 -5.31
C PRO A 140 -9.58 12.45 -4.30
N PRO A 141 -9.46 13.77 -4.04
CA PRO A 141 -10.24 14.49 -3.05
C PRO A 141 -11.72 14.59 -3.43
N CYS A 142 -12.58 14.65 -2.41
CA CYS A 142 -14.04 14.73 -2.45
C CYS A 142 -14.62 15.99 -3.16
N ALA A 143 -14.27 16.22 -4.43
CA ALA A 143 -14.78 17.33 -5.26
C ALA A 143 -16.11 17.00 -5.95
N CYS A 144 -16.77 15.90 -5.56
CA CYS A 144 -18.03 15.47 -6.17
C CYS A 144 -19.01 14.92 -5.13
N ALA A 145 -20.31 15.10 -5.38
CA ALA A 145 -21.34 14.35 -4.67
C ALA A 145 -21.40 12.91 -5.24
N HIS A 146 -21.54 11.90 -4.38
CA HIS A 146 -21.56 10.51 -4.83
C HIS A 146 -22.66 9.67 -4.18
N SER A 147 -23.09 8.62 -4.89
CA SER A 147 -24.00 7.57 -4.42
C SER A 147 -23.58 6.22 -4.99
N GLN A 148 -24.00 5.12 -4.37
CA GLN A 148 -23.71 3.76 -4.84
C GLN A 148 -24.98 2.94 -5.05
N PHE A 149 -24.95 2.02 -6.02
CA PHE A 149 -26.03 1.09 -6.34
C PHE A 149 -25.46 -0.22 -6.86
N GLN A 150 -26.01 -1.33 -6.40
CA GLN A 150 -25.59 -2.66 -6.83
C GLN A 150 -26.52 -3.20 -7.92
N LEU A 151 -25.96 -3.62 -9.06
CA LEU A 151 -26.71 -4.25 -10.14
C LEU A 151 -25.99 -5.50 -10.65
N GLY A 152 -26.57 -6.68 -10.38
CA GLY A 152 -25.84 -7.94 -10.54
C GLY A 152 -24.66 -8.02 -9.58
N ASN A 153 -23.47 -8.35 -10.09
CA ASN A 153 -22.23 -8.37 -9.31
C ASN A 153 -21.44 -7.04 -9.38
N GLN A 154 -21.96 -6.03 -10.09
CA GLN A 154 -21.25 -4.76 -10.26
C GLN A 154 -21.66 -3.75 -9.19
N ASN A 155 -20.66 -3.09 -8.60
CA ASN A 155 -20.87 -1.90 -7.77
C ASN A 155 -20.79 -0.66 -8.67
N ILE A 156 -21.91 0.05 -8.80
CA ILE A 156 -22.05 1.20 -9.69
C ILE A 156 -22.09 2.45 -8.84
N HIS A 157 -21.18 3.38 -9.12
CA HIS A 157 -21.14 4.68 -8.47
C HIS A 157 -21.81 5.72 -9.37
N PHE A 158 -22.55 6.65 -8.78
CA PHE A 158 -23.05 7.84 -9.46
C PHE A 158 -22.34 9.05 -8.89
N ILE A 159 -21.79 9.89 -9.76
CA ILE A 159 -20.96 11.03 -9.37
C ILE A 159 -21.51 12.29 -10.04
N TYR A 160 -21.68 13.36 -9.27
CA TYR A 160 -22.02 14.69 -9.74
C TYR A 160 -20.93 15.70 -9.37
N SER A 161 -20.44 16.44 -10.38
CA SER A 161 -19.53 17.58 -10.23
C SER A 161 -20.24 18.88 -10.69
N PRO A 162 -20.28 19.93 -9.85
CA PRO A 162 -20.83 21.21 -10.27
C PRO A 162 -19.93 21.96 -11.26
N TRP A 163 -18.65 21.60 -11.36
CA TRP A 163 -17.66 22.26 -12.23
C TRP A 163 -17.41 21.51 -13.55
N ALA A 164 -18.07 20.37 -13.74
CA ALA A 164 -17.81 19.44 -14.84
C ALA A 164 -16.33 19.01 -14.96
N ASP A 165 -15.67 18.90 -13.80
CA ASP A 165 -14.26 18.58 -13.67
C ASP A 165 -14.02 17.05 -13.55
N GLN A 166 -12.90 16.64 -12.95
CA GLN A 166 -12.44 15.26 -12.93
C GLN A 166 -13.40 14.36 -12.12
N LEU A 167 -13.99 13.37 -12.80
CA LEU A 167 -14.93 12.42 -12.21
C LEU A 167 -14.24 11.12 -11.78
N CYS A 168 -13.39 10.57 -12.63
CA CYS A 168 -12.60 9.39 -12.33
C CYS A 168 -11.36 9.29 -13.21
N GLN A 169 -10.19 8.94 -12.66
CA GLN A 169 -8.91 8.86 -13.37
C GLN A 169 -8.68 10.04 -14.34
N GLN A 170 -8.97 9.88 -15.64
CA GLN A 170 -8.79 10.92 -16.67
C GLN A 170 -10.11 11.47 -17.22
N HIS A 171 -11.27 10.94 -16.82
CA HIS A 171 -12.57 11.39 -17.32
C HIS A 171 -13.08 12.63 -16.58
N HIS A 172 -13.62 13.58 -17.34
CA HIS A 172 -14.22 14.83 -16.86
C HIS A 172 -15.69 14.91 -17.29
N GLY A 173 -16.53 15.62 -16.53
CA GLY A 173 -17.93 15.82 -16.86
C GLY A 173 -18.77 16.20 -15.65
N SER A 174 -20.05 16.55 -15.84
CA SER A 174 -20.91 17.02 -14.75
C SER A 174 -21.63 15.91 -13.99
N LEU A 175 -22.04 14.84 -14.67
CA LEU A 175 -22.76 13.73 -14.04
C LEU A 175 -22.42 12.43 -14.74
N ALA A 176 -22.00 11.43 -13.98
CA ALA A 176 -21.55 10.17 -14.53
C ALA A 176 -21.99 8.95 -13.73
N ILE A 177 -22.10 7.85 -14.47
CA ILE A 177 -22.10 6.48 -13.98
C ILE A 177 -20.64 6.02 -13.99
N VAL A 178 -20.09 5.66 -12.85
CA VAL A 178 -18.71 5.20 -12.71
C VAL A 178 -18.70 3.72 -12.36
N LEU A 179 -18.00 2.95 -13.19
CA LEU A 179 -17.71 1.54 -12.94
C LEU A 179 -16.25 1.42 -12.51
N ASN A 180 -16.04 0.90 -11.31
CA ASN A 180 -14.71 0.58 -10.79
C ASN A 180 -14.58 -0.94 -10.69
N THR A 181 -14.30 -1.57 -11.83
CA THR A 181 -14.18 -3.02 -11.93
C THR A 181 -13.09 -3.37 -12.94
N GLN A 182 -12.35 -4.44 -12.67
CA GLN A 182 -11.37 -4.97 -13.61
C GLN A 182 -12.04 -5.85 -14.69
N GLU A 183 -13.33 -6.14 -14.55
CA GLU A 183 -14.09 -6.97 -15.49
C GLU A 183 -14.50 -6.19 -16.74
N TYR A 184 -14.59 -6.89 -17.87
CA TYR A 184 -15.19 -6.32 -19.08
C TYR A 184 -16.71 -6.37 -18.97
N VAL A 185 -17.37 -5.24 -19.18
CA VAL A 185 -18.82 -5.13 -18.98
C VAL A 185 -19.44 -4.37 -20.15
N ALA A 186 -20.41 -4.99 -20.82
CA ALA A 186 -21.28 -4.27 -21.72
C ALA A 186 -22.37 -3.57 -20.90
N LEU A 187 -22.37 -2.24 -20.94
CA LEU A 187 -23.32 -1.39 -20.25
C LEU A 187 -24.17 -0.65 -21.29
N ARG A 188 -25.48 -0.80 -21.20
CA ARG A 188 -26.44 0.10 -21.84
C ARG A 188 -27.08 0.96 -20.76
N TYR A 189 -27.06 2.28 -20.95
CA TYR A 189 -27.62 3.21 -19.96
C TYR A 189 -28.48 4.30 -20.58
N ARG A 190 -29.40 4.81 -19.76
CA ARG A 190 -30.18 6.02 -20.01
C ARG A 190 -30.26 6.83 -18.72
N ILE A 191 -30.13 8.15 -18.85
CA ILE A 191 -30.17 9.06 -17.71
C ILE A 191 -31.34 10.01 -17.93
N TYR A 192 -32.10 10.25 -16.88
CA TYR A 192 -33.25 11.13 -16.89
C TYR A 192 -33.17 12.11 -15.72
N VAL A 193 -33.68 13.31 -15.92
CA VAL A 193 -33.78 14.33 -14.88
C VAL A 193 -35.24 14.68 -14.69
N LYS A 194 -35.67 14.81 -13.43
CA LYS A 194 -37.04 15.14 -13.10
C LYS A 194 -37.29 16.63 -13.32
N ALA A 195 -38.21 16.97 -14.22
CA ALA A 195 -38.70 18.34 -14.39
C ALA A 195 -39.67 18.72 -13.27
N ARG A 196 -39.90 20.03 -13.08
CA ARG A 196 -40.90 20.60 -12.16
C ARG A 196 -42.32 20.07 -12.37
N SER A 197 -42.66 19.65 -13.59
CA SER A 197 -43.93 18.99 -13.90
C SER A 197 -44.09 17.62 -13.22
N GLY A 198 -42.99 17.07 -12.66
CA GLY A 198 -42.90 15.72 -12.11
C GLY A 198 -42.46 14.67 -13.13
N GLN A 199 -42.38 15.03 -14.42
CA GLN A 199 -41.98 14.13 -15.50
C GLN A 199 -40.47 13.93 -15.56
N PHE A 200 -40.02 12.70 -15.81
CA PHE A 200 -38.62 12.40 -16.13
C PHE A 200 -38.35 12.65 -17.61
N VAL A 201 -37.39 13.52 -17.91
CA VAL A 201 -36.93 13.83 -19.27
C VAL A 201 -35.54 13.26 -19.47
N GLN A 202 -35.32 12.54 -20.57
CA GLN A 202 -34.04 11.91 -20.84
C GLN A 202 -32.97 12.96 -21.14
N TRP A 203 -31.84 12.87 -20.44
CA TRP A 203 -30.66 13.68 -20.70
C TRP A 203 -29.66 12.85 -21.53
N GLY A 204 -29.37 13.32 -22.73
CA GLY A 204 -28.55 12.62 -23.71
C GLY A 204 -29.27 11.46 -24.42
N GLU A 205 -28.52 10.72 -25.24
CA GLU A 205 -29.02 9.56 -25.98
C GLU A 205 -28.88 8.26 -25.17
N THR A 206 -29.59 7.20 -25.59
CA THR A 206 -29.27 5.85 -25.09
C THR A 206 -27.89 5.45 -25.61
N ARG A 207 -27.01 5.04 -24.70
CA ARG A 207 -25.64 4.66 -25.05
C ARG A 207 -25.41 3.19 -24.73
N ASP A 208 -24.71 2.53 -25.64
CA ASP A 208 -24.18 1.18 -25.49
C ASP A 208 -22.66 1.29 -25.46
N VAL A 209 -22.06 0.92 -24.33
CA VAL A 209 -20.63 1.04 -24.09
C VAL A 209 -20.07 -0.26 -23.58
N VAL A 210 -18.77 -0.48 -23.82
CA VAL A 210 -18.02 -1.58 -23.23
C VAL A 210 -17.00 -0.98 -22.29
N HIS A 211 -17.16 -1.28 -21.00
CA HIS A 211 -16.14 -1.07 -20.00
C HIS A 211 -15.04 -2.10 -20.20
N ARG A 212 -13.77 -1.67 -20.20
CA ARG A 212 -12.60 -2.48 -20.58
C ARG A 212 -11.59 -2.68 -19.44
N GLY A 213 -12.06 -2.64 -18.20
CA GLY A 213 -11.22 -2.68 -16.99
C GLY A 213 -10.92 -1.28 -16.43
N ASP A 214 -10.34 -1.24 -15.22
CA ASP A 214 -10.06 -0.04 -14.42
C ASP A 214 -11.31 0.80 -14.04
N CYS A 215 -11.12 2.09 -13.79
CA CYS A 215 -12.16 3.02 -13.36
C CYS A 215 -12.59 3.92 -14.54
N SER A 216 -13.81 3.69 -15.06
CA SER A 216 -14.37 4.43 -16.20
C SER A 216 -15.67 5.13 -15.85
N ALA A 217 -15.84 6.35 -16.37
CA ALA A 217 -17.03 7.17 -16.21
C ALA A 217 -17.82 7.22 -17.51
N PHE A 218 -19.15 7.21 -17.41
CA PHE A 218 -20.06 7.23 -18.53
C PHE A 218 -21.19 8.23 -18.29
N GLY A 219 -21.40 9.11 -19.25
CA GLY A 219 -22.45 10.11 -19.23
C GLY A 219 -22.45 10.94 -20.51
N PRO A 220 -23.52 11.71 -20.80
CA PRO A 220 -23.67 12.48 -22.03
C PRO A 220 -22.58 13.51 -22.27
N ASP A 221 -22.01 14.07 -21.21
CA ASP A 221 -20.94 15.07 -21.26
C ASP A 221 -19.58 14.56 -20.75
N VAL A 222 -19.47 13.24 -20.49
CA VAL A 222 -18.22 12.64 -20.02
C VAL A 222 -17.21 12.56 -21.15
N HIS A 223 -16.00 13.06 -20.92
CA HIS A 223 -14.97 13.20 -21.93
C HIS A 223 -13.55 13.10 -21.36
N TRP A 224 -12.57 12.95 -22.26
CA TRP A 224 -11.14 13.00 -21.94
C TRP A 224 -10.66 14.45 -21.86
N PRO A 225 -9.61 14.75 -21.07
CA PRO A 225 -9.09 16.10 -20.94
C PRO A 225 -8.61 16.61 -22.31
N GLY A 226 -8.99 17.83 -22.68
CA GLY A 226 -8.64 18.44 -23.97
C GLY A 226 -9.59 18.13 -25.14
N HIS A 227 -10.63 17.32 -24.93
CA HIS A 227 -11.67 17.04 -25.93
C HIS A 227 -13.09 17.26 -25.36
N PRO A 228 -13.44 18.48 -24.91
CA PRO A 228 -14.76 18.75 -24.35
C PRO A 228 -15.87 18.59 -25.40
N PRO A 229 -17.05 18.08 -25.01
CA PRO A 229 -18.22 18.05 -25.88
C PRO A 229 -18.73 19.47 -26.15
N ALA A 230 -19.55 19.61 -27.20
CA ALA A 230 -20.12 20.91 -27.60
C ALA A 230 -21.02 21.55 -26.53
N SER A 231 -21.53 20.76 -25.59
CA SER A 231 -22.33 21.20 -24.44
C SER A 231 -21.87 20.46 -23.19
N LEU A 232 -21.45 21.21 -22.17
CA LEU A 232 -21.07 20.69 -20.86
C LEU A 232 -22.20 20.94 -19.86
N GLY A 233 -22.41 20.01 -18.93
CA GLY A 233 -23.48 20.15 -17.95
C GLY A 233 -24.77 19.45 -18.34
N ILE A 234 -25.64 19.27 -17.35
CA ILE A 234 -26.94 18.63 -17.52
C ILE A 234 -27.81 19.52 -18.43
N PHE A 235 -28.25 18.98 -19.56
CA PHE A 235 -28.85 19.70 -20.69
C PHE A 235 -28.03 20.89 -21.22
N GLY A 236 -26.70 20.86 -21.03
CA GLY A 236 -25.80 21.96 -21.40
C GLY A 236 -25.86 23.15 -20.44
N LEU A 237 -26.46 22.98 -19.26
CA LEU A 237 -26.55 24.01 -18.23
C LEU A 237 -25.42 23.85 -17.22
N SER A 238 -24.75 24.95 -16.90
CA SER A 238 -23.86 25.03 -15.73
C SER A 238 -24.62 24.77 -14.42
N HIS A 239 -23.91 24.49 -13.33
CA HIS A 239 -24.54 24.28 -12.02
C HIS A 239 -25.45 25.46 -11.62
N GLU A 240 -24.99 26.70 -11.83
CA GLU A 240 -25.76 27.90 -11.52
C GLU A 240 -27.03 28.07 -12.39
N GLU A 241 -26.96 27.69 -13.67
CA GLU A 241 -28.11 27.72 -14.56
C GLU A 241 -29.09 26.60 -14.22
N LEU A 242 -28.58 25.41 -13.89
CA LEU A 242 -29.37 24.26 -13.48
C LEU A 242 -30.15 24.56 -12.19
N LEU A 243 -29.54 25.24 -11.21
CA LEU A 243 -30.21 25.70 -9.99
C LEU A 243 -31.44 26.60 -10.26
N ARG A 244 -31.39 27.42 -11.32
CA ARG A 244 -32.46 28.36 -11.69
C ARG A 244 -33.46 27.77 -12.70
N SER A 245 -33.19 26.56 -13.18
CA SER A 245 -33.96 25.91 -14.24
C SER A 245 -35.22 25.20 -13.70
N GLU A 246 -35.94 24.53 -14.59
CA GLU A 246 -37.06 23.66 -14.21
C GLU A 246 -36.65 22.30 -13.64
N TRP A 247 -35.36 21.97 -13.66
CA TRP A 247 -34.82 20.66 -13.27
C TRP A 247 -34.52 20.53 -11.77
N VAL A 248 -34.44 21.66 -11.06
CA VAL A 248 -34.26 21.71 -9.61
C VAL A 248 -35.54 22.19 -8.97
N GLN A 249 -36.06 21.40 -8.03
CA GLN A 249 -37.29 21.70 -7.30
C GLN A 249 -37.01 21.55 -5.80
N ASP A 250 -37.45 22.51 -5.00
CA ASP A 250 -37.28 22.50 -3.54
C ASP A 250 -35.81 22.21 -3.12
N ASP A 251 -34.88 22.93 -3.78
CA ASP A 251 -33.42 22.78 -3.62
C ASP A 251 -32.92 21.34 -3.80
N THR A 252 -33.58 20.56 -4.65
CA THR A 252 -33.27 19.16 -4.89
C THR A 252 -33.18 18.87 -6.39
N LEU A 253 -32.05 18.30 -6.81
CA LEU A 253 -31.92 17.68 -8.13
C LEU A 253 -32.29 16.20 -8.03
N THR A 254 -33.23 15.72 -8.85
CA THR A 254 -33.60 14.29 -8.90
C THR A 254 -33.24 13.70 -10.25
N VAL A 255 -32.37 12.70 -10.24
CA VAL A 255 -31.90 11.99 -11.43
C VAL A 255 -32.31 10.53 -11.37
N LYS A 256 -32.79 9.97 -12.48
CA LYS A 256 -33.09 8.55 -12.65
C LYS A 256 -32.14 7.92 -13.67
N PHE A 257 -31.61 6.77 -13.34
CA PHE A 257 -30.73 5.96 -14.16
C PHE A 257 -31.43 4.65 -14.52
N GLU A 258 -31.56 4.35 -15.80
CA GLU A 258 -31.96 3.02 -16.29
C GLU A 258 -30.72 2.32 -16.85
N LEU A 259 -30.36 1.18 -16.25
CA LEU A 259 -29.12 0.48 -16.53
C LEU A 259 -29.42 -0.96 -17.00
N GLN A 260 -28.68 -1.40 -18.01
CA GLN A 260 -28.66 -2.77 -18.51
C GLN A 260 -27.22 -3.23 -18.57
N VAL A 261 -26.88 -4.22 -17.74
CA VAL A 261 -25.51 -4.70 -17.55
C VAL A 261 -25.42 -6.13 -18.04
N ARG A 262 -24.50 -6.38 -18.97
CA ARG A 262 -24.13 -7.72 -19.44
C ARG A 262 -22.64 -7.95 -19.15
N PRO A 263 -22.28 -8.88 -18.27
CA PRO A 263 -20.88 -9.23 -18.01
C PRO A 263 -20.25 -9.91 -19.23
N ASP A 264 -18.93 -9.79 -19.38
CA ASP A 264 -18.18 -10.53 -20.39
C ASP A 264 -18.19 -12.05 -20.11
N GLN A 265 -18.30 -12.84 -21.19
CA GLN A 265 -18.29 -14.29 -21.14
C GLN A 265 -17.02 -14.91 -21.75
N CYS A 266 -16.03 -14.10 -22.11
CA CYS A 266 -14.76 -14.63 -22.63
C CYS A 266 -14.02 -15.50 -21.59
N GLU A 267 -14.27 -15.28 -20.29
CA GLU A 267 -13.70 -16.11 -19.21
C GLU A 267 -14.54 -17.36 -18.87
N THR A 268 -15.79 -17.45 -19.30
CA THR A 268 -16.69 -18.58 -18.98
C THR A 268 -16.57 -19.76 -19.94
N ARG A 269 -15.34 -20.06 -20.39
CA ARG A 269 -14.98 -21.45 -20.74
C ARG A 269 -14.29 -22.21 -19.61
N GLN A 270 -14.02 -21.61 -18.45
CA GLN A 270 -13.61 -22.35 -17.25
C GLN A 270 -14.07 -21.71 -15.93
N ARG A 271 -15.23 -22.15 -15.43
CA ARG A 271 -15.42 -22.66 -14.05
C ARG A 271 -16.91 -22.89 -13.84
N TRP A 272 -17.34 -24.15 -14.01
CA TRP A 272 -18.49 -24.63 -13.26
C TRP A 272 -18.16 -24.47 -11.78
N SER A 273 -18.67 -23.42 -11.14
CA SER A 273 -18.76 -23.39 -9.68
C SER A 273 -19.83 -24.39 -9.27
N LEU A 274 -19.41 -25.64 -9.04
CA LEU A 274 -20.03 -26.41 -7.98
C LEU A 274 -19.99 -25.52 -6.74
N ALA A 275 -21.13 -25.30 -6.11
CA ALA A 275 -21.27 -24.63 -4.81
C ALA A 275 -20.64 -25.51 -3.71
N THR A 276 -19.34 -25.77 -3.83
CA THR A 276 -18.53 -26.44 -2.84
C THR A 276 -17.78 -25.36 -2.10
N GLU A 277 -18.13 -25.16 -0.83
CA GLU A 277 -17.31 -24.36 0.09
C GLU A 277 -15.90 -24.97 0.11
N VAL A 278 -14.91 -24.20 -0.33
CA VAL A 278 -13.51 -24.61 -0.23
C VAL A 278 -13.12 -24.50 1.25
N PRO A 279 -12.70 -25.60 1.90
CA PRO A 279 -12.29 -25.54 3.31
C PRO A 279 -11.09 -24.61 3.52
N GLU A 280 -10.98 -24.07 4.73
CA GLU A 280 -9.84 -23.23 5.13
C GLU A 280 -8.50 -23.94 4.92
N PRO A 281 -7.42 -23.21 4.55
CA PRO A 281 -6.10 -23.78 4.40
C PRO A 281 -5.62 -24.50 5.67
N THR A 282 -5.25 -25.78 5.54
CA THR A 282 -4.86 -26.62 6.67
C THR A 282 -3.35 -26.69 6.90
N ILE A 283 -2.54 -26.22 5.94
CA ILE A 283 -1.08 -26.43 5.91
C ILE A 283 -0.38 -26.06 7.21
N LEU A 284 -0.77 -24.94 7.85
CA LEU A 284 -0.16 -24.50 9.12
C LEU A 284 -0.47 -25.44 10.28
N LYS A 285 -1.69 -26.00 10.31
CA LYS A 285 -2.10 -26.98 11.33
C LYS A 285 -1.40 -28.30 11.09
N ASP A 286 -1.30 -28.71 9.83
CA ASP A 286 -0.69 -29.97 9.43
C ASP A 286 0.82 -29.97 9.71
N THR A 287 1.54 -28.89 9.39
CA THR A 287 2.97 -28.77 9.70
C THR A 287 3.24 -28.64 11.20
N ARG A 288 2.38 -27.94 11.95
CA ARG A 288 2.47 -27.93 13.42
C ARG A 288 2.31 -29.33 14.00
N ALA A 289 1.32 -30.09 13.53
CA ALA A 289 1.09 -31.46 13.96
C ALA A 289 2.29 -32.37 13.67
N LEU A 290 2.98 -32.19 12.53
CA LEU A 290 4.23 -32.91 12.24
C LEU A 290 5.29 -32.67 13.32
N LEU A 291 5.48 -31.42 13.76
CA LEU A 291 6.43 -31.09 14.82
C LEU A 291 6.02 -31.71 16.16
N GLU A 292 4.75 -31.62 16.54
CA GLU A 292 4.24 -32.12 17.83
C GLU A 292 4.23 -33.66 17.91
N GLN A 293 3.96 -34.34 16.79
CA GLN A 293 3.90 -35.80 16.73
C GLN A 293 5.24 -36.45 16.42
N GLY A 294 6.20 -35.72 15.83
CA GLY A 294 7.50 -36.25 15.42
C GLY A 294 7.46 -37.28 14.28
N THR A 295 6.31 -37.46 13.63
CA THR A 295 6.15 -38.50 12.59
C THR A 295 6.98 -38.16 11.36
N GLY A 296 7.94 -39.03 11.03
CA GLY A 296 8.84 -38.83 9.88
C GLY A 296 10.03 -37.90 10.17
N SER A 297 10.29 -37.58 11.45
CA SER A 297 11.44 -36.78 11.83
C SER A 297 12.76 -37.48 11.46
N ASP A 298 13.67 -36.74 10.85
CA ASP A 298 14.98 -37.22 10.40
C ASP A 298 16.15 -36.40 10.98
N VAL A 299 15.85 -35.48 11.91
CA VAL A 299 16.80 -34.66 12.66
C VAL A 299 16.40 -34.62 14.13
N ARG A 300 17.39 -34.60 15.02
CA ARG A 300 17.19 -34.43 16.47
C ARG A 300 17.99 -33.24 16.97
N PHE A 301 17.38 -32.42 17.81
CA PHE A 301 18.05 -31.39 18.58
C PHE A 301 18.26 -31.87 20.01
N MET A 302 19.46 -31.70 20.54
CA MET A 302 19.72 -31.83 21.98
C MET A 302 19.77 -30.42 22.56
N VAL A 303 18.74 -30.05 23.30
CA VAL A 303 18.61 -28.74 23.95
C VAL A 303 18.62 -28.99 25.44
N GLN A 304 19.71 -28.61 26.12
CA GLN A 304 19.95 -29.01 27.51
C GLN A 304 19.83 -30.55 27.63
N ASP A 305 18.96 -31.05 28.52
CA ASP A 305 18.73 -32.47 28.72
C ASP A 305 17.53 -33.03 27.89
N GLU A 306 16.90 -32.19 27.05
CA GLU A 306 15.76 -32.61 26.21
C GLU A 306 16.17 -32.90 24.77
N VAL A 307 15.56 -33.94 24.20
CA VAL A 307 15.67 -34.29 22.78
C VAL A 307 14.40 -33.87 22.05
N ILE A 308 14.55 -32.99 21.05
CA ILE A 308 13.44 -32.50 20.23
C ILE A 308 13.60 -33.05 18.80
N GLN A 309 12.56 -33.70 18.29
CA GLN A 309 12.52 -34.26 16.94
C GLN A 309 12.08 -33.20 15.92
N ALA A 310 12.70 -33.21 14.72
CA ALA A 310 12.40 -32.26 13.66
C ALA A 310 12.67 -32.84 12.25
N HIS A 311 12.31 -32.07 11.23
CA HIS A 311 12.36 -32.46 9.82
C HIS A 311 13.35 -31.59 9.05
N SER A 312 14.40 -32.21 8.50
CA SER A 312 15.47 -31.52 7.77
C SER A 312 14.93 -30.65 6.63
N GLN A 313 13.93 -31.14 5.89
CA GLN A 313 13.37 -30.43 4.74
C GLN A 313 12.76 -29.08 5.14
N ILE A 314 12.02 -29.04 6.25
CA ILE A 314 11.42 -27.80 6.75
C ILE A 314 12.52 -26.88 7.27
N LEU A 315 13.48 -27.40 8.03
CA LEU A 315 14.59 -26.60 8.57
C LEU A 315 15.44 -25.97 7.46
N CYS A 316 15.83 -26.74 6.45
CA CYS A 316 16.62 -26.29 5.30
C CYS A 316 15.88 -25.25 4.44
N ALA A 317 14.55 -25.36 4.33
CA ALA A 317 13.75 -24.39 3.60
C ALA A 317 13.60 -23.05 4.36
N ARG A 318 13.70 -23.08 5.70
CA ARG A 318 13.35 -21.95 6.57
C ARG A 318 14.56 -21.26 7.21
N SER A 319 15.74 -21.88 7.12
CA SER A 319 17.01 -21.33 7.61
C SER A 319 18.17 -21.77 6.71
N GLU A 320 18.91 -20.80 6.18
CA GLU A 320 20.11 -21.09 5.40
C GLU A 320 21.21 -21.74 6.24
N VAL A 321 21.25 -21.43 7.54
CA VAL A 321 22.21 -22.00 8.48
C VAL A 321 21.92 -23.48 8.66
N PHE A 322 20.67 -23.85 8.91
CA PHE A 322 20.29 -25.27 8.97
C PHE A 322 20.51 -25.99 7.64
N ARG A 323 20.22 -25.33 6.51
CA ARG A 323 20.53 -25.87 5.18
C ARG A 323 22.00 -26.23 5.07
N LYS A 324 22.91 -25.29 5.37
CA LYS A 324 24.35 -25.53 5.35
C LYS A 324 24.77 -26.63 6.33
N GLN A 325 24.29 -26.60 7.57
CA GLN A 325 24.60 -27.61 8.59
C GLN A 325 24.19 -29.03 8.17
N LEU A 326 23.03 -29.18 7.54
CA LEU A 326 22.47 -30.48 7.19
C LEU A 326 22.88 -30.99 5.80
N THR A 327 23.41 -30.13 4.92
CA THR A 327 23.79 -30.54 3.54
C THR A 327 25.28 -30.45 3.24
N ALA A 328 26.10 -29.76 4.04
CA ALA A 328 27.51 -29.48 3.68
C ALA A 328 28.52 -30.56 4.11
N GLY A 329 28.09 -31.78 4.46
CA GLY A 329 29.01 -32.86 4.84
C GLY A 329 29.66 -32.72 6.22
N MET A 330 29.17 -31.80 7.06
CA MET A 330 29.62 -31.61 8.46
C MET A 330 29.11 -32.73 9.39
N GLN A 331 29.59 -32.80 10.64
CA GLN A 331 29.19 -33.86 11.57
C GLN A 331 27.67 -33.96 11.74
N GLU A 332 26.98 -32.82 11.74
CA GLU A 332 25.53 -32.70 11.86
C GLU A 332 24.81 -33.31 10.65
N SER A 333 25.39 -33.23 9.45
CA SER A 333 24.84 -33.86 8.25
C SER A 333 24.92 -35.39 8.28
N LEU A 334 25.89 -35.94 9.02
CA LEU A 334 26.12 -37.38 9.19
C LEU A 334 25.37 -37.94 10.40
N SER A 335 25.45 -37.28 11.56
CA SER A 335 24.84 -37.71 12.82
C SER A 335 23.34 -37.43 12.88
N ARG A 336 22.87 -36.42 12.13
CA ARG A 336 21.52 -35.86 12.21
C ARG A 336 21.14 -35.42 13.63
N VAL A 337 22.14 -35.09 14.44
CA VAL A 337 21.99 -34.55 15.80
C VAL A 337 22.65 -33.17 15.86
N ILE A 338 21.92 -32.16 16.32
CA ILE A 338 22.40 -30.78 16.50
C ILE A 338 22.28 -30.41 17.99
N VAL A 339 23.37 -29.96 18.60
CA VAL A 339 23.40 -29.54 20.01
C VAL A 339 23.13 -28.05 20.11
N ILE A 340 22.24 -27.67 21.03
CA ILE A 340 21.85 -26.29 21.32
C ILE A 340 22.24 -25.99 22.76
N GLU A 341 23.26 -25.17 22.94
CA GLU A 341 23.84 -24.83 24.25
C GLU A 341 23.45 -23.43 24.73
N ASP A 342 23.04 -22.56 23.81
CA ASP A 342 22.87 -21.13 23.99
C ASP A 342 21.40 -20.67 24.05
N CYS A 343 20.48 -21.61 24.29
CA CYS A 343 19.04 -21.35 24.33
C CYS A 343 18.34 -22.34 25.26
N ASP A 344 17.34 -21.88 26.01
CA ASP A 344 16.49 -22.76 26.81
C ASP A 344 15.50 -23.54 25.93
N VAL A 345 15.00 -24.65 26.46
CA VAL A 345 14.06 -25.54 25.76
C VAL A 345 12.80 -24.81 25.30
N GLY A 346 12.25 -23.89 26.12
CA GLY A 346 11.02 -23.18 25.81
C GLY A 346 11.19 -22.22 24.64
N THR A 347 12.23 -21.39 24.68
CA THR A 347 12.58 -20.49 23.58
C THR A 347 12.88 -21.28 22.29
N PHE A 348 13.59 -22.42 22.39
CA PHE A 348 13.87 -23.25 21.22
C PHE A 348 12.61 -23.88 20.61
N LYS A 349 11.67 -24.36 21.45
CA LYS A 349 10.36 -24.87 20.98
C LYS A 349 9.56 -23.78 20.27
N THR A 350 9.53 -22.57 20.81
CA THR A 350 8.88 -21.40 20.19
C THR A 350 9.52 -21.06 18.84
N PHE A 351 10.86 -21.06 18.77
CA PHE A 351 11.60 -20.87 17.52
C PHE A 351 11.25 -21.93 16.48
N LEU A 352 11.24 -23.22 16.84
CA LEU A 352 10.84 -24.29 15.95
C LEU A 352 9.39 -24.14 15.49
N GLN A 353 8.45 -23.83 16.39
CA GLN A 353 7.05 -23.63 16.02
C GLN A 353 6.90 -22.52 14.97
N PHE A 354 7.67 -21.43 15.08
CA PHE A 354 7.71 -20.39 14.05
C PHE A 354 8.22 -20.93 12.70
N LEU A 355 9.27 -21.76 12.68
CA LEU A 355 9.77 -22.34 11.41
C LEU A 355 8.70 -23.17 10.69
N TYR A 356 7.89 -23.92 11.43
CA TYR A 356 6.86 -24.79 10.87
C TYR A 356 5.58 -24.05 10.48
N THR A 357 5.25 -22.94 11.15
CA THR A 357 3.94 -22.30 11.02
C THR A 357 3.97 -20.86 10.53
N ASP A 358 5.12 -20.21 10.51
CA ASP A 358 5.30 -18.76 10.26
C ASP A 358 4.41 -17.87 11.15
N ARG A 359 3.89 -18.41 12.26
CA ARG A 359 3.08 -17.68 13.26
C ARG A 359 3.99 -17.12 14.33
N PHE A 360 3.90 -15.82 14.57
CA PHE A 360 4.60 -15.16 15.67
C PHE A 360 4.06 -15.65 17.03
N PRO A 361 4.93 -15.81 18.03
CA PRO A 361 4.51 -16.23 19.36
C PRO A 361 3.65 -15.17 20.05
N GLU A 362 2.69 -15.62 20.85
CA GLU A 362 1.90 -14.75 21.72
C GLU A 362 2.66 -14.47 23.03
N VAL A 363 2.32 -13.36 23.69
CA VAL A 363 2.94 -12.95 24.96
C VAL A 363 2.91 -14.04 26.04
N LYS A 364 1.91 -14.95 25.98
CA LYS A 364 1.75 -16.07 26.91
C LYS A 364 2.77 -17.20 26.69
N ASP A 365 3.29 -17.35 25.47
CA ASP A 365 4.22 -18.42 25.11
C ASP A 365 5.57 -18.25 25.82
N PHE A 366 5.95 -17.01 26.12
CA PHE A 366 7.17 -16.68 26.89
C PHE A 366 7.03 -16.87 28.40
N VAL A 367 5.80 -16.86 28.92
CA VAL A 367 5.53 -17.02 30.37
C VAL A 367 5.53 -18.49 30.78
N ALA A 368 5.12 -19.40 29.88
CA ALA A 368 5.12 -20.84 30.12
C ALA A 368 6.54 -21.45 30.15
N ALA A 369 7.53 -20.83 29.50
CA ALA A 369 8.92 -21.28 29.52
C ALA A 369 9.64 -20.97 30.85
N ALA A 370 9.28 -19.84 31.48
CA ALA A 370 9.94 -19.34 32.70
C ALA A 370 9.61 -20.14 33.98
N THR A 371 8.58 -21.00 33.98
CA THR A 371 8.21 -21.80 35.16
C THR A 371 9.13 -23.00 35.43
N SER A 372 10.24 -23.13 34.70
CA SER A 372 11.18 -24.26 34.81
C SER A 372 12.50 -23.92 35.53
N SER A 373 12.76 -22.65 35.83
CA SER A 373 14.01 -22.20 36.47
C SER A 373 13.74 -21.24 37.63
N ASN A 374 14.11 -21.65 38.84
CA ASN A 374 14.12 -20.84 40.08
C ASN A 374 15.32 -19.87 40.12
N ASP A 375 15.52 -19.05 39.09
CA ASP A 375 16.51 -17.97 39.15
C ASP A 375 15.81 -16.61 39.13
N GLU A 376 15.85 -15.96 40.29
CA GLU A 376 15.46 -14.56 40.45
C GLU A 376 16.41 -13.67 39.64
N ALA A 377 16.08 -13.40 38.39
CA ALA A 377 16.76 -12.38 37.59
C ALA A 377 16.13 -11.00 37.83
N GLU A 378 16.85 -10.22 38.62
CA GLU A 378 16.68 -8.80 38.86
C GLU A 378 16.46 -7.98 37.56
N HIS A 379 15.42 -7.14 37.55
CA HIS A 379 15.23 -5.91 36.74
C HIS A 379 14.69 -6.01 35.29
N GLY A 380 14.16 -7.16 34.84
CA GLY A 380 13.45 -7.28 33.55
C GLY A 380 12.04 -7.87 33.68
N SER A 381 11.07 -7.40 32.89
CA SER A 381 9.78 -8.11 32.79
C SER A 381 10.01 -9.46 32.05
N PRO A 382 9.35 -10.56 32.44
CA PRO A 382 9.55 -11.89 31.84
C PRO A 382 9.36 -11.90 30.31
N LYS A 383 8.50 -11.00 29.80
CA LYS A 383 8.22 -10.78 28.38
C LYS A 383 9.46 -10.29 27.62
N VAL A 384 10.20 -9.33 28.16
CA VAL A 384 11.38 -8.73 27.50
C VAL A 384 12.52 -9.75 27.41
N SER A 385 12.73 -10.55 28.46
CA SER A 385 13.77 -11.60 28.47
C SER A 385 13.52 -12.70 27.43
N GLY A 386 12.28 -13.16 27.27
CA GLY A 386 11.92 -14.18 26.28
C GLY A 386 12.08 -13.70 24.83
N VAL A 387 11.69 -12.47 24.53
CA VAL A 387 11.85 -11.89 23.17
C VAL A 387 13.35 -11.65 22.86
N GLN A 388 14.17 -11.28 23.84
CA GLN A 388 15.62 -11.15 23.67
C GLN A 388 16.27 -12.50 23.34
N ALA A 389 15.91 -13.57 24.05
CA ALA A 389 16.40 -14.92 23.75
C ALA A 389 15.99 -15.36 22.34
N LEU A 390 14.74 -15.05 21.95
CA LEU A 390 14.23 -15.36 20.60
C LEU A 390 14.95 -14.54 19.51
N LEU A 391 15.28 -13.29 19.79
CA LEU A 391 16.11 -12.46 18.89
C LEU A 391 17.47 -13.13 18.66
N GLY A 392 18.15 -13.57 19.73
CA GLY A 392 19.44 -14.24 19.65
C GLY A 392 19.43 -15.48 18.75
N ILE A 393 18.48 -16.38 18.97
CA ILE A 393 18.38 -17.60 18.16
C ILE A 393 17.93 -17.31 16.71
N SER A 394 17.04 -16.35 16.51
CA SER A 394 16.61 -15.95 15.16
C SER A 394 17.76 -15.36 14.33
N HIS A 395 18.64 -14.58 14.97
CA HIS A 395 19.86 -14.07 14.36
C HIS A 395 20.84 -15.21 14.03
N LYS A 396 21.13 -16.08 15.01
CA LYS A 396 22.04 -17.24 14.84
C LYS A 396 21.67 -18.12 13.66
N TYR A 397 20.38 -18.40 13.48
CA TYR A 397 19.87 -19.23 12.39
C TYR A 397 19.38 -18.43 11.17
N GLN A 398 19.63 -17.12 11.14
CA GLN A 398 19.33 -16.21 10.01
C GLN A 398 17.87 -16.25 9.56
N VAL A 399 16.94 -16.15 10.52
CA VAL A 399 15.49 -16.14 10.29
C VAL A 399 14.99 -14.69 10.36
N THR A 400 15.22 -13.94 9.29
CA THR A 400 15.03 -12.47 9.24
C THR A 400 13.63 -12.00 9.65
N ARG A 401 12.58 -12.71 9.23
CA ARG A 401 11.19 -12.35 9.55
C ARG A 401 10.91 -12.39 11.05
N LEU A 402 11.44 -13.40 11.75
CA LEU A 402 11.31 -13.51 13.21
C LEU A 402 12.20 -12.49 13.91
N GLN A 403 13.42 -12.28 13.41
CA GLN A 403 14.35 -11.28 13.93
C GLN A 403 13.72 -9.88 13.93
N LEU A 404 13.18 -9.44 12.79
CA LEU A 404 12.53 -8.12 12.66
C LEU A 404 11.29 -7.99 13.56
N TRP A 405 10.55 -9.07 13.77
CA TRP A 405 9.43 -9.08 14.72
C TRP A 405 9.92 -8.89 16.16
N CYS A 406 10.98 -9.58 16.56
CA CYS A 406 11.60 -9.37 17.88
C CYS A 406 12.13 -7.94 18.04
N GLU A 407 12.73 -7.36 16.99
CA GLU A 407 13.18 -5.95 16.98
C GLU A 407 12.01 -4.98 17.20
N ALA A 408 10.87 -5.19 16.55
CA ALA A 408 9.69 -4.36 16.74
C ALA A 408 9.15 -4.47 18.18
N MET A 409 9.01 -5.69 18.70
CA MET A 409 8.51 -5.91 20.07
C MET A 409 9.42 -5.34 21.15
N LEU A 410 10.74 -5.41 20.97
CA LEU A 410 11.68 -4.81 21.91
C LEU A 410 11.71 -3.28 21.80
N SER A 411 11.42 -2.73 20.62
CA SER A 411 11.34 -1.27 20.42
C SER A 411 10.17 -0.64 21.17
N ASP A 412 9.03 -1.33 21.24
CA ASP A 412 7.83 -0.87 21.96
C ASP A 412 8.01 -0.86 23.50
N GLU A 413 8.98 -1.61 24.01
CA GLU A 413 9.22 -1.79 25.45
C GLU A 413 10.46 -1.01 25.95
N ILE A 414 11.05 -0.14 25.12
CA ILE A 414 12.24 0.64 25.52
C ILE A 414 11.89 1.58 26.68
N SER A 415 12.58 1.41 27.81
CA SER A 415 12.53 2.29 28.98
C SER A 415 13.90 2.86 29.32
N ILE A 416 13.94 3.90 30.16
CA ILE A 416 15.20 4.52 30.62
C ILE A 416 16.11 3.50 31.30
N GLU A 417 15.55 2.60 32.10
CA GLU A 417 16.31 1.59 32.86
C GLU A 417 16.87 0.49 31.94
N GLN A 418 16.15 0.14 30.88
CA GLN A 418 16.46 -1.02 30.04
C GLN A 418 17.22 -0.67 28.75
N VAL A 419 17.16 0.59 28.29
CA VAL A 419 17.70 1.00 26.98
C VAL A 419 19.18 0.68 26.79
N CYS A 420 20.02 0.78 27.83
CA CYS A 420 21.44 0.43 27.72
C CYS A 420 21.65 -1.07 27.47
N GLY A 421 20.86 -1.92 28.14
CA GLY A 421 20.90 -3.37 27.94
C GLY A 421 20.37 -3.77 26.58
N ILE A 422 19.26 -3.18 26.13
CA ILE A 422 18.66 -3.43 24.82
C ILE A 422 19.60 -2.97 23.70
N LEU A 423 20.19 -1.78 23.82
CA LEU A 423 21.14 -1.25 22.83
C LEU A 423 22.37 -2.15 22.69
N TYR A 424 22.90 -2.66 23.81
CA TYR A 424 24.00 -3.61 23.79
C TYR A 424 23.63 -4.88 22.99
N GLN A 425 22.47 -5.46 23.25
CA GLN A 425 22.00 -6.65 22.54
C GLN A 425 21.76 -6.36 21.06
N ALA A 426 21.15 -5.22 20.74
CA ALA A 426 20.90 -4.81 19.37
C ALA A 426 22.19 -4.67 18.57
N HIS A 427 23.23 -4.08 19.18
CA HIS A 427 24.54 -3.96 18.57
C HIS A 427 25.19 -5.33 18.34
N LEU A 428 25.20 -6.21 19.35
CA LEU A 428 25.82 -7.53 19.27
C LEU A 428 25.16 -8.43 18.21
N LEU A 429 23.83 -8.38 18.13
CA LEU A 429 23.03 -9.20 17.21
C LEU A 429 22.79 -8.53 15.86
N GLN A 430 23.45 -7.39 15.60
CA GLN A 430 23.31 -6.61 14.36
C GLN A 430 21.83 -6.30 14.03
N ALA A 431 21.04 -6.05 15.07
CA ALA A 431 19.61 -5.77 15.01
C ALA A 431 19.39 -4.27 14.73
N LYS A 432 19.48 -3.90 13.44
CA LYS A 432 19.61 -2.50 13.01
C LYS A 432 18.41 -1.62 13.36
N GLN A 433 17.19 -2.15 13.27
CA GLN A 433 15.99 -1.37 13.52
C GLN A 433 15.85 -1.11 15.03
N LEU A 434 16.15 -2.12 15.85
CA LEU A 434 16.18 -1.98 17.30
C LEU A 434 17.30 -1.04 17.76
N GLU A 435 18.51 -1.16 17.18
CA GLU A 435 19.64 -0.26 17.50
C GLU A 435 19.24 1.21 17.20
N LYS A 436 18.61 1.46 16.04
CA LYS A 436 18.11 2.79 15.67
C LYS A 436 17.03 3.30 16.63
N ALA A 437 16.08 2.45 17.04
CA ALA A 437 15.06 2.81 18.01
C ALA A 437 15.67 3.20 19.37
N CYS A 438 16.64 2.43 19.87
CA CYS A 438 17.39 2.75 21.08
C CYS A 438 18.14 4.08 20.95
N LEU A 439 18.85 4.31 19.84
CA LEU A 439 19.58 5.57 19.62
C LEU A 439 18.64 6.79 19.57
N SER A 440 17.47 6.66 18.93
CA SER A 440 16.45 7.70 18.94
C SER A 440 15.94 7.98 20.35
N PHE A 441 15.60 6.93 21.11
CA PHE A 441 15.13 7.07 22.48
C PHE A 441 16.17 7.75 23.38
N ILE A 442 17.44 7.38 23.26
CA ILE A 442 18.55 8.00 24.00
C ILE A 442 18.70 9.46 23.64
N LYS A 443 18.55 9.82 22.36
CA LYS A 443 18.60 11.23 21.94
C LYS A 443 17.53 12.07 22.62
N ASP A 444 16.31 11.55 22.73
CA ASP A 444 15.18 12.26 23.35
C ASP A 444 15.28 12.32 24.88
N HIS A 445 15.97 11.34 25.51
CA HIS A 445 16.12 11.22 26.96
C HIS A 445 17.59 11.32 27.45
N ALA A 446 18.44 12.02 26.69
CA ALA A 446 19.89 11.99 26.88
C ALA A 446 20.33 12.39 28.29
N SER A 447 19.70 13.41 28.88
CA SER A 447 20.02 13.88 30.23
C SER A 447 19.79 12.83 31.32
N GLN A 448 18.88 11.89 31.10
CA GLN A 448 18.55 10.82 32.04
C GLN A 448 19.45 9.61 31.77
N VAL A 449 19.52 9.15 30.51
CA VAL A 449 20.23 7.92 30.16
C VAL A 449 21.75 8.05 30.31
N LEU A 450 22.35 9.17 29.89
CA LEU A 450 23.81 9.34 29.94
C LEU A 450 24.36 9.44 31.37
N THR A 451 23.49 9.70 32.36
CA THR A 451 23.85 9.75 33.78
C THR A 451 23.73 8.39 34.48
N LEU A 452 23.18 7.37 33.81
CA LEU A 452 23.01 6.05 34.40
C LEU A 452 24.36 5.34 34.58
N PRO A 453 24.60 4.66 35.71
CA PRO A 453 25.76 3.79 35.89
C PRO A 453 25.88 2.74 34.77
N ALA A 454 24.73 2.18 34.34
CA ALA A 454 24.63 1.22 33.26
C ALA A 454 25.18 1.75 31.92
N TYR A 455 25.00 3.04 31.63
CA TYR A 455 25.59 3.66 30.44
C TYR A 455 27.12 3.79 30.60
N GLY A 456 27.60 4.19 31.77
CA GLY A 456 29.03 4.25 32.06
C GLY A 456 29.74 2.90 31.88
N ASP A 457 29.10 1.81 32.30
CA ASP A 457 29.65 0.46 32.13
C ASP A 457 29.55 -0.03 30.68
N LEU A 458 28.48 0.32 29.96
CA LEU A 458 28.34 0.07 28.54
C LEU A 458 29.48 0.71 27.73
N VAL A 459 29.78 1.98 28.00
CA VAL A 459 30.86 2.72 27.31
C VAL A 459 32.24 2.13 27.60
N LYS A 460 32.50 1.71 28.84
CA LYS A 460 33.77 1.03 29.19
C LYS A 460 33.96 -0.28 28.45
N LYS A 461 32.87 -1.06 28.32
CA LYS A 461 32.91 -2.38 27.69
C LYS A 461 32.91 -2.29 26.16
N TRP A 462 32.22 -1.29 25.61
CA TRP A 462 32.01 -1.12 24.16
C TRP A 462 32.10 0.36 23.75
N PRO A 463 33.33 0.90 23.61
CA PRO A 463 33.55 2.30 23.25
C PRO A 463 32.91 2.71 21.92
N GLN A 464 32.76 1.78 20.97
CA GLN A 464 32.13 2.02 19.67
C GLN A 464 30.63 2.34 19.81
N ILE A 465 29.95 1.80 20.81
CA ILE A 465 28.55 2.14 21.11
C ILE A 465 28.49 3.60 21.61
N SER A 466 29.44 4.03 22.43
CA SER A 466 29.53 5.44 22.87
C SER A 466 29.69 6.38 21.70
N LEU A 467 30.56 6.04 20.74
CA LEU A 467 30.76 6.85 19.54
C LEU A 467 29.47 6.92 18.70
N LYS A 468 28.79 5.79 18.49
CA LYS A 468 27.48 5.73 17.83
C LYS A 468 26.46 6.66 18.49
N VAL A 469 26.34 6.59 19.81
CA VAL A 469 25.43 7.44 20.59
C VAL A 469 25.80 8.93 20.42
N HIS A 470 27.07 9.29 20.55
CA HIS A 470 27.49 10.69 20.39
C HIS A 470 27.25 11.24 18.98
N LEU A 471 27.57 10.47 17.94
CA LEU A 471 27.31 10.87 16.55
C LEU A 471 25.81 11.06 16.29
N TYR A 472 24.98 10.16 16.81
CA TYR A 472 23.53 10.21 16.64
C TYR A 472 22.89 11.40 17.40
N THR A 473 23.33 11.65 18.64
CA THR A 473 22.89 12.82 19.44
C THR A 473 23.34 14.14 18.84
N ALA A 474 24.50 14.19 18.19
CA ALA A 474 25.03 15.36 17.49
C ALA A 474 24.33 15.65 16.14
N GLY A 475 23.44 14.77 15.68
CA GLY A 475 22.71 14.95 14.41
C GLY A 475 23.54 14.69 13.16
N VAL A 476 24.66 13.96 13.28
CA VAL A 476 25.46 13.49 12.14
C VAL A 476 24.64 12.50 11.32
N SER A 477 24.76 12.55 9.98
CA SER A 477 23.99 11.64 9.13
C SER A 477 24.41 10.18 9.35
N GLU A 478 23.46 9.25 9.19
CA GLU A 478 23.69 7.81 9.41
C GLU A 478 24.85 7.27 8.55
N ALA A 479 25.03 7.80 7.33
CA ALA A 479 26.11 7.45 6.42
C ALA A 479 27.49 7.96 6.89
N GLU A 480 27.58 9.18 7.40
CA GLU A 480 28.82 9.75 7.95
C GLU A 480 29.19 9.07 9.27
N ALA A 481 28.19 8.71 10.09
CA ALA A 481 28.41 7.99 11.33
C ALA A 481 28.94 6.57 11.07
N LEU A 482 28.34 5.82 10.14
CA LEU A 482 28.82 4.50 9.72
C LEU A 482 30.24 4.55 9.15
N ALA A 483 30.56 5.56 8.32
CA ALA A 483 31.92 5.73 7.78
C ALA A 483 32.97 6.00 8.88
N ALA A 484 32.61 6.78 9.92
CA ALA A 484 33.49 7.04 11.06
C ALA A 484 33.72 5.79 11.93
N ILE A 485 32.70 4.93 12.05
CA ILE A 485 32.77 3.68 12.82
C ILE A 485 33.57 2.61 12.06
N ASP A 486 33.33 2.44 10.75
CA ASP A 486 34.10 1.53 9.88
C ASP A 486 35.60 1.90 9.83
N ALA A 487 35.93 3.19 9.96
CA ALA A 487 37.32 3.65 10.01
C ALA A 487 38.04 3.24 11.32
N LEU A 488 37.30 2.95 12.40
CA LEU A 488 37.84 2.47 13.68
C LEU A 488 37.98 0.94 13.74
N GLU A 489 37.16 0.20 12.98
CA GLU A 489 37.17 -1.27 12.97
C GLU A 489 38.25 -1.86 12.04
N LYS A 490 38.88 -1.05 11.17
CA LYS A 490 39.98 -1.50 10.29
C LYS A 490 41.34 -1.41 11.01
N PRO A 491 42.08 -2.53 11.20
CA PRO A 491 43.45 -2.46 11.69
C PRO A 491 44.39 -1.81 10.65
N PRO A 492 45.45 -1.10 11.08
CA PRO A 492 46.31 -0.27 10.21
C PRO A 492 47.20 -1.05 9.23
N GLU A 493 47.10 -2.38 9.12
CA GLU A 493 48.02 -3.19 8.30
C GLU A 493 47.59 -3.41 6.84
N GLN A 494 46.46 -2.88 6.38
CA GLN A 494 46.03 -3.03 4.97
C GLN A 494 46.16 -1.76 4.11
N GLN A 495 46.75 -0.67 4.64
CA GLN A 495 47.00 0.54 3.85
C GLN A 495 48.41 0.62 3.21
N SER A 496 49.29 -0.35 3.44
CA SER A 496 50.70 -0.26 3.00
C SER A 496 51.11 -1.19 1.85
N VAL A 497 50.20 -1.71 1.01
CA VAL A 497 50.58 -2.58 -0.13
C VAL A 497 50.13 -2.06 -1.50
N GLN A 498 49.51 -0.88 -1.61
CA GLN A 498 49.22 -0.25 -2.91
C GLN A 498 50.08 0.98 -3.23
N ALA A 499 51.17 1.19 -2.50
CA ALA A 499 52.10 2.28 -2.76
C ALA A 499 53.56 1.79 -2.85
N THR A 500 53.80 0.67 -3.54
CA THR A 500 55.06 0.35 -4.25
C THR A 500 54.94 -1.05 -4.87
N GLU A 501 54.48 -1.11 -6.12
CA GLU A 501 55.08 -1.87 -7.23
C GLU A 501 54.36 -1.55 -8.55
#